data_AF-A0A3P7GUB8-F1
#
_entry.id   AF-A0A3P7GUB8-F1
#
_cell.length_a   1.000
_cell.length_b   1.000
_cell.length_c   1.000
_cell.angle_alpha   90.00
_cell.angle_beta   90.00
_cell.angle_gamma   90.00
#
_symmetry.space_group_name_H-M   'P 1'
#
loop_
_entity.id
_entity.type
_entity.pdbx_description
1 polymer ?
#
loop_
_entity_poly.entity_id
_entity_poly.type
_entity_poly.pdbx_seq_one_letter_code
_entity_poly.pdbx_strand_id
1 'polypeptide(L)'
;MELLSWLNELNESGTLPMKACKVTIIPCVQPLLDLLSSSPSSAFLNTRSLSAQIESLWKWLEMGREWALNADRFQQAAIEICAQITMSDFENFLSTEFSLRFLFGAKGCSTDAKLRYEKLTALVNALAEKARISE
;
A
#
# COMPACT_ATOMS: atom_id res chain seq x y z
N MET A 1 -31.14 -11.71 11.91
CA MET A 1 -30.90 -11.59 13.37
C MET A 1 -29.46 -11.22 13.73
N GLU A 2 -28.45 -11.48 12.89
CA GLU A 2 -27.03 -11.19 13.22
C GLU A 2 -26.68 -9.69 13.22
N LEU A 3 -27.30 -8.89 12.36
CA LEU A 3 -26.95 -7.47 12.19
C LEU A 3 -27.26 -6.61 13.43
N LEU A 4 -28.36 -6.92 14.15
CA LEU A 4 -28.69 -6.30 15.44
C LEU A 4 -27.72 -6.71 16.55
N SER A 5 -27.22 -7.95 16.51
CA SER A 5 -26.19 -8.42 17.45
C SER A 5 -24.87 -7.70 17.23
N TRP A 6 -24.46 -7.49 15.97
CA TRP A 6 -23.24 -6.76 15.64
C TRP A 6 -23.33 -5.27 16.01
N LEU A 7 -24.50 -4.65 15.83
CA LEU A 7 -24.74 -3.26 16.23
C LEU A 7 -24.65 -3.07 17.75
N ASN A 8 -25.15 -4.03 18.53
CA ASN A 8 -25.02 -3.99 19.99
C ASN A 8 -23.56 -4.16 20.44
N GLU A 9 -22.83 -5.13 19.87
CA GLU A 9 -21.40 -5.31 20.16
C GLU A 9 -20.57 -4.07 19.75
N LEU A 10 -20.93 -3.40 18.65
CA LEU A 10 -20.31 -2.14 18.21
C LEU A 10 -20.56 -1.01 19.21
N ASN A 11 -21.80 -0.86 19.67
CA ASN A 11 -22.18 0.17 20.64
C ASN A 11 -21.51 -0.03 22.00
N GLU A 12 -21.27 -1.27 22.41
CA GLU A 12 -20.64 -1.59 23.69
C GLU A 12 -19.11 -1.49 23.64
N SER A 13 -18.47 -1.93 22.55
CA SER A 13 -17.00 -2.02 22.46
C SER A 13 -16.34 -0.86 21.70
N GLY A 14 -17.10 -0.11 20.91
CA GLY A 14 -16.56 0.91 19.98
C GLY A 14 -15.75 0.32 18.82
N THR A 15 -15.71 -1.00 18.67
CA THR A 15 -14.94 -1.71 17.65
C THR A 15 -15.84 -2.61 16.81
N LEU A 16 -15.60 -2.66 15.50
CA LEU A 16 -16.33 -3.58 14.61
C LEU A 16 -16.09 -5.03 15.04
N PRO A 17 -17.16 -5.83 15.24
CA PRO A 17 -17.01 -7.24 15.56
C PRO A 17 -16.15 -7.93 14.49
N MET A 18 -15.11 -8.67 14.90
CA MET A 18 -14.25 -9.43 13.96
C MET A 18 -15.05 -10.42 13.10
N LYS A 19 -16.24 -10.84 13.56
CA LYS A 19 -17.18 -11.66 12.81
C LYS A 19 -17.92 -10.89 11.71
N ALA A 20 -18.12 -9.59 11.90
CA ALA A 20 -18.77 -8.70 10.94
C ALA A 20 -17.80 -8.21 9.86
N CYS A 21 -16.49 -8.15 10.16
CA CYS A 21 -15.46 -7.79 9.20
C CYS A 21 -14.22 -8.65 9.44
N LYS A 22 -13.98 -9.64 8.56
CA LYS A 22 -12.70 -10.35 8.54
C LYS A 22 -11.62 -9.35 8.12
N VAL A 23 -10.82 -8.90 9.07
CA VAL A 23 -9.69 -7.99 8.81
C VAL A 23 -8.47 -8.84 8.47
N THR A 24 -7.87 -8.60 7.29
CA THR A 24 -6.52 -9.08 6.99
C THR A 24 -5.54 -7.92 7.09
N ILE A 25 -4.33 -8.22 7.57
CA ILE A 25 -3.22 -7.27 7.60
C ILE A 25 -2.43 -7.50 6.32
N ILE A 26 -2.34 -6.47 5.47
CA ILE A 26 -1.36 -6.42 4.39
C ILE A 26 -0.14 -5.69 4.92
N PRO A 27 1.02 -6.36 5.12
CA PRO A 27 2.21 -5.69 5.60
C PRO A 27 2.67 -4.58 4.67
N CYS A 28 3.07 -3.44 5.23
CA CYS A 28 3.66 -2.35 4.47
C CYS A 28 5.12 -2.70 4.13
N VAL A 29 5.32 -3.45 3.04
CA VAL A 29 6.66 -3.95 2.64
C VAL A 29 7.56 -2.88 2.02
N GLN A 30 7.01 -1.73 1.62
CA GLN A 30 7.76 -0.69 0.90
C GLN A 30 9.05 -0.21 1.60
N PRO A 31 9.09 -0.01 2.94
CA PRO A 31 10.33 0.34 3.64
C PRO A 31 11.43 -0.72 3.47
N LEU A 32 11.07 -2.00 3.50
CA LEU A 32 12.01 -3.10 3.31
C LEU A 32 12.50 -3.20 1.86
N LEU A 33 11.58 -3.03 0.90
CA LEU A 33 11.93 -3.02 -0.52
C LEU A 33 12.88 -1.87 -0.85
N ASP A 34 12.66 -0.70 -0.25
CA ASP A 34 13.55 0.45 -0.40
C ASP A 34 14.93 0.16 0.23
N LEU A 35 14.96 -0.27 1.49
CA LEU A 35 16.20 -0.60 2.23
C LEU A 35 17.06 -1.66 1.55
N LEU A 36 16.44 -2.67 0.94
CA LEU A 36 17.12 -3.79 0.28
C LEU A 36 17.35 -3.55 -1.22
N SER A 37 16.93 -2.40 -1.75
CA SER A 37 17.17 -2.05 -3.15
C SER A 37 18.64 -1.74 -3.42
N SER A 38 19.03 -1.68 -4.70
CA SER A 38 20.37 -1.24 -5.11
C SER A 38 20.64 0.24 -4.84
N SER A 39 19.62 1.02 -4.49
CA SER A 39 19.72 2.47 -4.30
C SER A 39 18.67 2.93 -3.27
N PRO A 40 18.86 2.59 -1.99
CA PRO A 40 17.88 2.86 -0.95
C PRO A 40 17.69 4.36 -0.76
N SER A 41 16.43 4.78 -0.60
CA SER A 41 16.08 6.13 -0.20
C SER A 41 16.15 6.29 1.32
N SER A 42 16.15 7.55 1.80
CA SER A 42 16.00 7.85 3.23
C SER A 42 14.53 8.09 3.63
N ALA A 43 13.56 7.86 2.74
CA ALA A 43 12.17 8.23 2.93
C ALA A 43 11.50 7.52 4.11
N PHE A 44 11.99 6.33 4.47
CA PHE A 44 11.44 5.52 5.57
C PHE A 44 12.29 5.53 6.83
N LEU A 45 13.40 6.27 6.85
CA LEU A 45 14.28 6.37 8.02
C LEU A 45 14.01 7.64 8.81
N ASN A 46 14.15 7.57 10.13
CA ASN A 46 14.15 8.76 10.97
C ASN A 46 15.49 9.51 10.85
N THR A 47 15.53 10.54 10.01
CA THR A 47 16.75 11.28 9.67
C THR A 47 17.19 12.30 10.72
N ARG A 48 16.56 12.36 11.91
CA ARG A 48 16.87 13.37 12.95
C ARG A 48 18.26 13.23 13.55
N SER A 49 18.79 12.00 13.66
CA SER A 49 20.12 11.71 14.16
C SER A 49 20.58 10.34 13.65
N LEU A 50 21.89 10.05 13.70
CA LEU A 50 22.41 8.73 13.35
C LEU A 50 21.78 7.62 14.21
N SER A 51 21.63 7.86 15.52
CA SER A 51 20.97 6.91 16.42
C SER A 51 19.52 6.64 16.00
N ALA A 52 18.75 7.66 15.65
CA ALA A 52 17.37 7.51 15.22
C ALA A 52 17.25 6.76 13.88
N GLN A 53 18.23 6.94 12.97
CA GLN A 53 18.30 6.19 11.72
C GLN A 53 18.56 4.71 11.98
N ILE A 54 19.51 4.38 12.86
CA ILE A 54 19.84 3.00 13.25
C ILE A 54 18.63 2.32 13.90
N GLU A 55 17.94 3.00 14.82
CA GLU A 55 16.71 2.49 15.45
C GLU A 55 15.60 2.24 14.42
N SER A 56 15.42 3.15 13.47
CA SER A 56 14.42 2.99 12.40
C SER A 56 14.76 1.81 11.49
N LEU A 57 16.04 1.65 11.14
CA LEU A 57 16.53 0.53 10.34
C LEU A 57 16.25 -0.79 11.05
N TRP A 58 16.65 -0.91 12.32
CA TRP A 58 16.41 -2.10 13.12
C TRP A 58 14.93 -2.44 13.23
N LYS A 59 14.10 -1.43 13.48
CA LYS A 59 12.66 -1.60 13.51
C LYS A 59 12.14 -2.19 12.20
N TRP A 60 12.53 -1.65 11.05
CA TRP A 60 12.06 -2.19 9.77
C TRP A 60 12.52 -3.61 9.53
N LEU A 61 13.78 -3.93 9.81
CA LEU A 61 14.32 -5.29 9.66
C LEU A 61 13.60 -6.30 10.56
N GLU A 62 13.33 -5.94 11.82
CA GLU A 62 12.62 -6.80 12.76
C GLU A 62 11.16 -7.01 12.33
N MET A 63 10.47 -5.96 11.89
CA MET A 63 9.13 -6.08 11.30
C MET A 63 9.16 -6.99 10.06
N GLY A 64 10.18 -6.87 9.21
CA GLY A 64 10.35 -7.74 8.05
C GLY A 64 10.54 -9.20 8.40
N ARG A 65 11.33 -9.49 9.45
CA ARG A 65 11.49 -10.84 10.00
C ARG A 65 10.16 -11.40 10.50
N GLU A 66 9.40 -10.61 11.27
CA GLU A 66 8.09 -11.00 11.76
C GLU A 66 7.11 -11.26 10.60
N TRP A 67 7.11 -10.41 9.58
CA TRP A 67 6.23 -10.58 8.42
C TRP A 67 6.55 -11.84 7.63
N ALA A 68 7.84 -12.12 7.43
CA ALA A 68 8.27 -13.34 6.75
C ALA A 68 7.84 -14.60 7.52
N LEU A 69 7.99 -14.61 8.84
CA LEU A 69 7.56 -15.73 9.70
C LEU A 69 6.04 -15.95 9.68
N ASN A 70 5.26 -14.90 9.43
CA ASN A 70 3.80 -14.95 9.40
C ASN A 70 3.21 -14.93 7.98
N ALA A 71 4.04 -15.13 6.93
CA ALA A 71 3.61 -15.02 5.54
C ALA A 71 2.39 -15.92 5.22
N ASP A 72 2.45 -17.19 5.63
CA ASP A 72 1.36 -18.15 5.43
C ASP A 72 0.07 -17.70 6.13
N ARG A 73 0.18 -17.08 7.30
CA ARG A 73 -0.97 -16.55 8.04
C ARG A 73 -1.63 -15.41 7.29
N PHE A 74 -0.85 -14.50 6.70
CA PHE A 74 -1.40 -13.42 5.87
C PHE A 74 -2.06 -13.96 4.60
N GLN A 75 -1.44 -14.95 3.96
CA GLN A 75 -2.00 -15.60 2.77
C GLN A 75 -3.33 -16.28 3.09
N GLN A 76 -3.39 -17.08 4.16
CA GLN A 76 -4.61 -17.78 4.56
C GLN A 76 -5.75 -16.79 4.88
N ALA A 77 -5.44 -15.73 5.63
CA ALA A 77 -6.41 -14.69 5.93
C ALA A 77 -6.92 -13.97 4.66
N ALA A 78 -6.03 -13.69 3.70
CA ALA A 78 -6.42 -13.11 2.41
C ALA A 78 -7.29 -14.05 1.58
N ILE A 79 -6.96 -15.35 1.49
CA ILE A 79 -7.77 -16.35 0.77
C ILE A 79 -9.18 -16.40 1.33
N GLU A 80 -9.32 -16.43 2.65
CA GLU A 80 -10.64 -16.50 3.29
C GLU A 80 -11.52 -15.27 3.04
N ILE A 81 -10.92 -14.09 2.91
CA ILE A 81 -11.63 -12.86 2.58
C ILE A 81 -11.95 -12.81 1.09
N CYS A 82 -10.99 -13.15 0.25
CA CYS A 82 -11.09 -13.02 -1.20
C CYS A 82 -11.82 -14.21 -1.86
N ALA A 83 -12.13 -15.29 -1.14
CA ALA A 83 -12.82 -16.47 -1.67
C ALA A 83 -14.17 -16.16 -2.34
N GLN A 84 -14.77 -15.01 -2.02
CA GLN A 84 -16.05 -14.56 -2.59
C GLN A 84 -15.89 -13.53 -3.73
N ILE A 85 -14.66 -13.10 -4.02
CA ILE A 85 -14.38 -12.14 -5.08
C ILE A 85 -14.28 -12.88 -6.41
N THR A 86 -15.14 -12.51 -7.36
CA THR A 86 -15.27 -13.13 -8.69
C THR A 86 -14.81 -12.23 -9.82
N MET A 87 -14.28 -11.04 -9.52
CA MET A 87 -13.77 -10.11 -10.55
C MET A 87 -12.57 -10.71 -11.28
N SER A 88 -12.57 -10.59 -12.60
CA SER A 88 -11.44 -10.96 -13.42
C SER A 88 -10.33 -9.90 -13.36
N ASP A 89 -9.07 -10.29 -13.56
CA ASP A 89 -7.93 -9.36 -13.57
C ASP A 89 -8.09 -8.24 -14.62
N PHE A 90 -8.81 -8.51 -15.71
CA PHE A 90 -9.10 -7.53 -16.77
C PHE A 90 -10.07 -6.42 -16.32
N GLU A 91 -10.89 -6.67 -15.30
CA GLU A 91 -11.83 -5.70 -14.74
C GLU A 91 -11.23 -4.95 -13.53
N ASN A 92 -10.01 -5.31 -13.12
CA ASN A 92 -9.35 -4.74 -11.97
C ASN A 92 -8.68 -3.40 -12.30
N PHE A 93 -9.45 -2.31 -12.18
CA PHE A 93 -8.92 -0.95 -12.33
C PHE A 93 -7.91 -0.55 -11.24
N LEU A 94 -7.82 -1.31 -10.14
CA LEU A 94 -6.82 -1.12 -9.09
C LEU A 94 -5.49 -1.82 -9.40
N SER A 95 -5.40 -2.55 -10.52
CA SER A 95 -4.15 -3.18 -10.94
C SER A 95 -3.10 -2.14 -11.33
N THR A 96 -1.84 -2.47 -11.03
CA THR A 96 -0.69 -1.67 -11.49
C THR A 96 -0.65 -1.58 -13.02
N GLU A 97 -1.02 -2.64 -13.73
CA GLU A 97 -1.07 -2.64 -15.19
C GLU A 97 -2.08 -1.62 -15.72
N PHE A 98 -3.31 -1.62 -15.19
CA PHE A 98 -4.31 -0.62 -15.55
C PHE A 98 -3.79 0.79 -15.26
N SER A 99 -3.26 1.01 -14.06
CA SER A 99 -2.74 2.32 -13.63
C SER A 99 -1.62 2.83 -14.55
N LEU A 100 -0.69 1.96 -14.95
CA LEU A 100 0.40 2.31 -15.86
C LEU A 100 -0.11 2.65 -17.27
N ARG A 101 -1.05 1.88 -17.80
CA ARG A 101 -1.67 2.16 -19.11
C ARG A 101 -2.52 3.44 -19.07
N PHE A 102 -3.22 3.69 -17.97
CA PHE A 102 -4.02 4.90 -17.78
C PHE A 102 -3.14 6.15 -17.72
N LEU A 103 -2.08 6.14 -16.90
CA LEU A 103 -1.21 7.29 -16.71
C LEU A 103 -0.28 7.56 -17.89
N PHE A 104 0.22 6.52 -18.56
CA PHE A 104 1.29 6.65 -19.55
C PHE A 104 0.91 6.17 -20.96
N GLY A 105 -0.29 5.61 -21.14
CA GLY A 105 -0.72 5.00 -22.39
C GLY A 105 0.01 3.69 -22.71
N ALA A 106 -0.46 2.99 -23.75
CA ALA A 106 0.05 1.67 -24.14
C ALA A 106 1.56 1.65 -24.53
N LYS A 107 2.09 2.77 -25.04
CA LYS A 107 3.52 2.89 -25.38
C LYS A 107 4.35 3.41 -24.21
N GLY A 108 3.79 4.31 -23.40
CA GLY A 108 4.53 4.92 -22.30
C GLY A 108 4.67 3.99 -21.10
N CYS A 109 3.75 3.04 -20.90
CA CYS A 109 3.80 2.11 -19.77
C CYS A 109 5.05 1.23 -19.78
N SER A 110 5.64 0.93 -20.94
CA SER A 110 6.86 0.11 -21.07
C SER A 110 8.17 0.91 -21.04
N THR A 111 8.10 2.23 -20.87
CA THR A 111 9.28 3.11 -20.79
C THR A 111 10.04 2.87 -19.47
N ASP A 112 11.29 3.33 -19.35
CA ASP A 112 12.01 3.30 -18.08
C ASP A 112 11.21 3.97 -16.92
N ALA A 113 11.27 3.36 -15.73
CA ALA A 113 10.49 3.80 -14.56
C ALA A 113 10.86 5.21 -14.09
N LYS A 114 12.15 5.55 -14.10
CA LYS A 114 12.63 6.88 -13.71
C LYS A 114 12.06 7.93 -14.64
N LEU A 115 12.12 7.70 -15.96
CA LEU A 115 11.57 8.62 -16.95
C LEU A 115 10.05 8.77 -16.83
N ARG A 116 9.32 7.68 -16.51
CA ARG A 116 7.87 7.76 -16.23
C ARG A 116 7.58 8.65 -15.02
N TYR A 117 8.30 8.48 -13.92
CA TYR A 117 8.09 9.27 -12.71
C TYR A 117 8.48 10.74 -12.89
N GLU A 118 9.57 11.04 -13.61
CA GLU A 118 9.96 12.41 -13.96
C GLU A 118 8.86 13.13 -14.76
N LYS A 119 8.30 12.47 -15.78
CA LYS A 119 7.19 13.02 -16.58
C LYS A 119 5.93 13.22 -15.75
N LEU A 120 5.58 12.27 -14.90
CA LEU A 120 4.41 12.38 -14.02
C LEU A 120 4.58 13.55 -13.04
N THR A 121 5.76 13.71 -12.48
CA THR A 121 6.09 14.83 -11.58
C THR A 121 5.92 16.18 -12.28
N ALA A 122 6.44 16.31 -13.50
CA ALA A 122 6.30 17.53 -14.30
C ALA A 122 4.82 17.86 -14.61
N LEU A 123 4.02 16.84 -14.94
CA LEU A 123 2.58 16.99 -15.19
C LEU A 123 1.82 17.43 -13.93
N VAL A 124 2.07 16.77 -12.79
CA VAL A 124 1.43 17.11 -11.52
C VAL A 124 1.75 18.55 -11.13
N ASN A 125 3.01 18.99 -11.28
CA ASN A 125 3.41 20.36 -10.98
C ASN A 125 2.73 21.38 -11.91
N ALA A 126 2.64 21.09 -13.21
CA ALA A 126 1.95 21.97 -14.16
C ALA A 126 0.44 22.08 -13.88
N LEU A 127 -0.20 20.95 -13.50
CA LEU A 127 -1.61 20.93 -13.11
C LEU A 127 -1.87 21.68 -11.82
N ALA A 128 -1.01 21.50 -10.82
CA ALA A 128 -1.08 22.22 -9.55
C ALA A 128 -0.98 23.74 -9.75
N GLU A 129 -0.05 24.19 -10.59
CA GLU A 129 0.10 25.62 -10.89
C GLU A 129 -1.10 26.17 -11.67
N LYS A 130 -1.61 25.42 -12.66
CA LYS A 130 -2.82 25.82 -13.38
C LYS A 130 -4.04 25.94 -12.45
N ALA A 131 -4.21 25.00 -11.52
CA ALA A 131 -5.29 25.03 -10.55
C ALA A 131 -5.21 26.30 -9.68
N ARG A 132 -4.01 26.64 -9.20
CA ARG A 132 -3.74 27.85 -8.41
C ARG A 132 -4.02 29.16 -9.17
N ILE A 133 -3.83 29.19 -10.48
CA ILE A 133 -4.11 30.35 -11.34
C ILE A 133 -5.61 30.47 -11.66
N SER A 134 -6.37 29.38 -11.55
CA SER A 134 -7.81 29.32 -11.87
C SER A 134 -8.71 29.62 -10.66
N GLU A 135 -8.13 29.83 -9.48
CA GLU A 135 -8.76 30.33 -8.25
C GLU A 135 -8.69 31.86 -8.18
#